data_AF-A0A379GHA9-F1
#
_entry.id   AF-A0A379GHA9-F1
#
_cell.length_a   1.000
_cell.length_b   1.000
_cell.length_c   1.000
_cell.angle_alpha   90.00
_cell.angle_beta   90.00
_cell.angle_gamma   90.00
#
_symmetry.space_group_name_H-M   'P 1'
#
loop_
_entity.id
_entity.type
_entity.pdbx_description
1 polymer ?
#
loop_
_entity_poly.entity_id
_entity_poly.type
_entity_poly.pdbx_seq_one_letter_code
_entity_poly.pdbx_strand_id
1 'polypeptide(L)' 'MQSWIDDSQDQKSNEFIVTPPLFVSKPESENKLRIIYAGKALPNDRESLFWLNTKAIPEIEARRNKR' A
#
# COMPACT_ATOMS: atom_id res chain seq x y z
N MET A 1 -3.30 -6.26 -4.96
CA MET A 1 -2.66 -5.95 -3.66
C MET A 1 -3.28 -4.69 -3.08
N GLN A 2 -3.35 -4.56 -1.77
CA GLN A 2 -3.84 -3.36 -1.08
C GLN A 2 -2.71 -2.79 -0.23
N SER A 3 -2.49 -1.48 -0.29
CA SER A 3 -1.41 -0.83 0.47
C SER A 3 -1.94 0.39 1.22
N TRP A 4 -1.41 0.64 2.42
CA TRP A 4 -1.73 1.81 3.25
C TRP A 4 -0.50 2.23 4.06
N ILE A 5 -0.58 3.42 4.68
CA ILE A 5 0.50 3.94 5.53
C ILE A 5 -0.05 4.19 6.92
N ASP A 6 0.68 3.75 7.93
CA ASP A 6 0.40 4.00 9.34
C ASP A 6 1.41 5.03 9.89
N ASP A 7 0.96 5.86 10.83
CA ASP A 7 1.79 6.84 11.53
C ASP A 7 2.62 6.19 12.65
N SER A 8 3.40 7.00 13.37
CA SER A 8 4.24 6.52 14.47
C SER A 8 3.45 5.99 15.69
N GLN A 9 2.12 6.11 15.67
CA GLN A 9 1.19 5.62 16.69
C GLN A 9 0.38 4.42 16.17
N ASP A 10 0.81 3.79 15.06
CA ASP A 10 0.12 2.68 14.38
C ASP A 10 -1.31 3.03 13.92
N GLN A 11 -1.61 4.32 13.74
CA GLN A 11 -2.88 4.77 13.21
C GLN A 11 -2.77 4.99 11.70
N LYS A 12 -3.80 4.54 10.97
CA LYS A 12 -3.84 4.73 9.52
C LYS A 12 -3.80 6.21 9.16
N SER A 13 -2.73 6.61 8.50
CA SER A 13 -2.52 7.98 8.05
C SER A 13 -3.26 8.24 6.74
N ASN A 14 -4.04 9.31 6.71
CA ASN A 14 -4.68 9.83 5.49
C ASN A 14 -3.79 10.87 4.78
N GLU A 15 -2.56 11.08 5.26
CA GLU A 15 -1.64 12.09 4.74
C GLU A 15 -0.82 11.61 3.55
N PHE A 16 -0.87 10.32 3.24
CA PHE A 16 -0.16 9.75 2.10
C PHE A 16 -1.13 9.20 1.06
N ILE A 17 -0.87 9.53 -0.19
CA ILE A 17 -1.58 9.03 -1.35
C ILE A 17 -0.69 7.99 -2.04
N VAL A 18 -1.18 6.76 -2.15
CA VAL A 18 -0.52 5.66 -2.87
C VAL A 18 -1.22 5.44 -4.20
N THR A 19 -0.47 5.48 -5.30
CA THR A 19 -1.01 5.32 -6.66
C THR A 19 -0.17 4.32 -7.47
N PRO A 20 -0.78 3.39 -8.21
CA PRO A 20 -2.22 3.13 -8.32
C PRO A 20 -2.82 2.46 -7.06
N PRO A 21 -4.08 2.76 -6.70
CA PRO A 21 -4.70 2.29 -5.44
C PRO A 21 -4.99 0.79 -5.42
N LEU A 22 -5.08 0.15 -6.58
CA LEU A 22 -5.28 -1.28 -6.74
C LEU A 22 -4.59 -1.76 -8.01
N PHE A 23 -3.81 -2.85 -7.90
CA PHE A 23 -3.18 -3.50 -9.04
C PHE A 23 -3.14 -5.02 -8.86
N VAL A 24 -3.17 -5.72 -10.00
CA VAL A 24 -3.06 -7.17 -10.10
C VAL A 24 -1.61 -7.51 -10.39
N SER A 25 -0.97 -8.31 -9.51
CA SER A 25 0.38 -8.79 -9.75
C SER A 25 0.30 -10.06 -10.61
N LYS A 26 0.70 -9.96 -11.87
CA LYS A 26 0.84 -11.12 -12.75
C LYS A 26 2.20 -11.81 -12.50
N PRO A 27 2.38 -13.08 -12.89
CA PRO A 27 3.70 -13.70 -12.94
C PRO A 27 4.67 -12.80 -13.71
N GLU A 28 5.88 -12.61 -13.19
CA GLU A 28 6.93 -11.74 -13.74
C GLU A 28 6.57 -10.24 -13.87
N SER A 29 5.49 -9.77 -13.24
CA SER A 29 5.15 -8.35 -13.28
C SER A 29 5.90 -7.53 -12.23
N GLU A 30 6.61 -6.49 -12.67
CA GLU A 30 7.12 -5.42 -11.79
C GLU A 30 6.08 -4.31 -11.72
N ASN A 31 5.58 -4.01 -10.51
CA ASN A 31 4.59 -2.97 -10.30
C ASN A 31 5.23 -1.79 -9.56
N LYS A 32 5.25 -0.61 -10.20
CA LYS A 32 5.77 0.62 -9.60
C LYS A 32 4.67 1.32 -8.82
N LEU A 33 4.94 1.59 -7.55
CA LEU A 33 4.06 2.37 -6.69
C LEU A 33 4.62 3.77 -6.50
N ARG A 34 3.76 4.78 -6.60
CA ARG A 34 4.07 6.16 -6.26
C ARG A 34 3.45 6.50 -4.92
N ILE A 35 4.27 6.97 -3.98
CA ILE A 35 3.84 7.43 -2.66
C ILE A 35 4.05 8.95 -2.64
N ILE A 36 2.99 9.68 -2.32
CA ILE A 36 2.99 11.14 -2.27
C ILE A 36 2.52 11.57 -0.88
N TYR A 37 3.31 12.41 -0.21
CA TYR A 37 2.88 13.06 1.02
C TYR A 37 2.06 14.30 0.70
N ALA A 38 0.83 14.34 1.19
CA ALA A 38 -0.16 15.41 1.02
C ALA A 38 -0.71 15.91 2.39
N GLY A 39 -0.01 15.59 3.49
CA GLY A 39 -0.33 16.05 4.84
C GLY A 39 0.14 17.47 5.13
N LYS A 40 0.13 17.82 6.42
CA LYS A 40 0.65 19.11 6.91
C LYS A 40 2.18 19.15 6.81
N ALA A 41 2.79 20.33 6.91
CA ALA A 41 4.25 20.41 6.89
C ALA A 41 4.88 19.53 7.99
N LEU A 42 5.83 18.68 7.60
CA LEU A 42 6.62 17.88 8.54
C LEU A 42 7.63 18.75 9.29
N PRO A 43 8.08 18.33 10.48
CA PRO A 43 9.19 18.98 11.17
C PRO A 43 10.42 19.09 10.26
N ASN A 44 11.03 20.27 10.20
CA ASN A 44 12.26 20.51 9.41
C ASN A 44 13.54 20.28 10.23
N ASP A 45 13.42 20.04 11.53
CA ASP A 45 14.52 19.86 12.49
C ASP A 45 14.80 18.39 12.83
N ARG A 46 13.94 17.46 12.39
CA ARG A 46 14.02 16.03 12.69
C ARG A 46 13.32 15.20 11.62
N GLU A 47 13.73 13.95 11.49
CA GLU A 47 13.07 12.97 10.63
C GLU A 47 11.71 12.53 11.21
N SER A 48 10.80 12.14 10.32
CA SER A 48 9.48 11.59 10.67
C SER A 48 9.39 10.14 10.23
N LEU A 49 8.92 9.26 11.11
CA LEU A 49 8.81 7.82 10.88
C LEU A 49 7.37 7.44 10.49
N PHE A 50 7.24 6.65 9.42
CA PHE A 50 5.98 6.11 8.92
C PHE A 50 6.17 4.66 8.48
N TRP A 51 5.10 3.87 8.55
CA TRP A 51 5.12 2.47 8.14
C TRP A 51 4.33 2.28 6.85
N LEU A 52 4.95 1.68 5.83
CA LEU A 52 4.27 1.25 4.61
C LEU A 52 3.82 -0.20 4.76
N ASN A 53 2.51 -0.42 4.77
CA ASN A 53 1.91 -1.75 4.85
C ASN A 53 1.39 -2.19 3.48
N THR A 54 1.69 -3.43 3.10
CA THR A 54 1.20 -4.04 1.85
C THR A 54 0.60 -5.42 2.11
N LYS A 55 -0.64 -5.61 1.67
CA LYS A 55 -1.38 -6.86 1.76
C LYS A 55 -1.57 -7.45 0.38
N ALA A 56 -0.95 -8.61 0.14
CA ALA A 56 -1.22 -9.43 -1.03
C ALA A 56 -2.46 -10.28 -0.78
N ILE A 57 -3.39 -10.29 -1.74
CA ILE A 57 -4.54 -11.20 -1.74
C ILE A 57 -4.22 -12.26 -2.79
N PRO A 58 -3.95 -13.51 -2.39
CA PRO A 58 -3.68 -14.59 -3.34
C PRO A 58 -4.95 -14.97 -4.11
N GLU A 59 -4.79 -15.42 -5.35
CA GLU A 59 -5.89 -16.00 -6.12
C GLU A 59 -6.20 -17.39 -5.56
N ILE A 60 -7.42 -17.58 -5.08
CA ILE A 60 -7.94 -18.90 -4.73
C ILE A 60 -8.40 -19.55 -6.03
N GLU A 61 -7.84 -20.71 -6.38
CA GLU A 61 -8.35 -21.55 -7.45
C GLU A 61 -9.85 -21.76 -7.23
N ALA A 62 -10.68 -21.21 -8.13
CA ALA A 62 -12.08 -21.57 -8.16
C ALA A 62 -12.14 -23.08 -8.39
N ARG A 63 -12.60 -23.84 -7.37
CA ARG A 63 -12.91 -25.26 -7.50
C ARG A 63 -13.82 -25.43 -8.72
N ARG A 64 -13.21 -25.76 -9.85
CA ARG A 64 -13.90 -26.11 -11.08
C ARG A 64 -14.54 -27.47 -10.83
N ASN A 65 -15.77 -27.46 -10.36
CA ASN A 65 -16.64 -28.64 -10.35
C ASN A 65 -16.84 -29.06 -11.81
N LYS A 66 -15.99 -29.97 -12.30
CA LYS A 66 -16.27 -30.76 -13.49
C LYS A 66 -17.44 -31.69 -13.11
N ARG A 67 -18.60 -31.41 -13.68
CA ARG A 67 -19.70 -32.37 -13.78
C ARG A 67 -19.32 -33.48 -14.76
#